data_AF-A0A371SKZ5-F1
#
_entry.id   AF-A0A371SKZ5-F1
#
_cell.length_a   1.000
_cell.length_b   1.000
_cell.length_c   1.000
_cell.angle_alpha   90.00
_cell.angle_beta   90.00
_cell.angle_gamma   90.00
#
_symmetry.space_group_name_H-M   'P 1'
#
loop_
_entity.id
_entity.type
_entity.pdbx_description
1 polymer ?
#
loop_
_entity_poly.entity_id
_entity_poly.type
_entity_poly.pdbx_seq_one_letter_code
_entity_poly.pdbx_strand_id
1 'polypeptide(L)'
;MKRMTGFVLLLSFFLLGGIQANAEMEKNEERPKVELTDQQKQELDKLYLELLETKKAIINKYVEYGVLSKEKADKKLNWLEEHYQKIKEHGYIPMHHYKKHRDDEDQNDND
;
A
#
# COMPACT_ATOMS: atom_id res chain seq x y z
N MET A 1 34.56 -36.77 26.45
CA MET A 1 33.94 -37.43 27.63
C MET A 1 32.87 -36.48 28.16
N LYS A 2 31.59 -36.79 28.36
CA LYS A 2 30.74 -37.98 28.22
C LYS A 2 29.39 -37.47 27.68
N ARG A 3 28.83 -38.19 26.71
CA ARG A 3 27.41 -38.10 26.36
C ARG A 3 26.63 -38.80 27.46
N MET A 4 25.61 -38.16 28.02
CA MET A 4 24.61 -38.82 28.86
C MET A 4 23.23 -38.63 28.21
N THR A 5 22.89 -39.61 27.37
CA THR A 5 21.59 -40.29 27.36
C THR A 5 20.99 -40.34 28.78
N GLY A 6 19.71 -40.15 29.07
CA GLY A 6 18.49 -39.96 28.30
C GLY A 6 17.31 -40.08 29.28
N PHE A 7 16.11 -39.72 28.82
CA PHE A 7 14.81 -40.01 29.44
C PHE A 7 14.56 -39.54 30.89
N VAL A 8 14.03 -38.32 31.02
CA VAL A 8 13.08 -37.98 32.09
C VAL A 8 11.74 -37.64 31.46
N LEU A 9 10.78 -38.54 31.67
CA LEU A 9 9.34 -38.34 31.84
C LEU A 9 8.79 -36.99 31.32
N LEU A 10 8.03 -36.94 30.22
CA LEU A 10 6.62 -37.34 30.16
C LEU A 10 5.79 -36.73 31.32
N LEU A 11 5.81 -35.39 31.45
CA LEU A 11 4.86 -34.64 32.27
C LEU A 11 4.69 -33.18 31.76
N SER A 12 4.13 -33.00 30.56
CA SER A 12 3.82 -31.67 30.05
C SER A 12 2.67 -31.65 29.03
N PHE A 13 1.66 -32.49 29.24
CA PHE A 13 0.31 -32.20 28.74
C PHE A 13 -0.39 -31.37 29.81
N PHE A 14 -1.06 -30.28 29.41
CA PHE A 14 -1.71 -29.24 30.24
C PHE A 14 -0.89 -27.99 30.60
N LEU A 15 -0.36 -27.31 29.58
CA LEU A 15 -0.45 -25.84 29.54
C LEU A 15 -1.13 -25.42 28.24
N LEU A 16 -2.39 -25.87 28.10
CA LEU A 16 -3.42 -25.16 27.35
C LEU A 16 -3.65 -23.83 28.07
N GLY A 17 -3.03 -22.78 27.58
CA GLY A 17 -3.15 -21.43 28.13
C GLY A 17 -3.03 -20.39 27.03
N GLY A 18 -3.97 -20.44 26.07
CA GLY A 18 -4.35 -19.34 25.19
C GLY A 18 -3.26 -18.72 24.33
N ILE A 19 -3.36 -18.90 23.01
CA ILE A 19 -2.90 -17.89 22.07
C ILE A 19 -3.65 -16.60 22.43
N GLN A 20 -3.05 -15.71 23.20
CA GLN A 20 -3.51 -14.32 23.28
C GLN A 20 -3.10 -13.67 21.96
N ALA A 21 -3.93 -13.86 20.95
CA ALA A 21 -3.98 -12.92 19.83
C ALA A 21 -4.45 -11.58 20.42
N ASN A 22 -3.49 -10.77 20.88
CA ASN A 22 -3.74 -9.35 21.07
C ASN A 22 -4.03 -8.81 19.68
N ALA A 23 -5.31 -8.71 19.33
CA ALA A 23 -5.75 -7.68 18.42
C ALA A 23 -5.44 -6.36 19.15
N GLU A 24 -4.26 -5.79 18.88
CA GLU A 24 -4.01 -4.40 19.19
C GLU A 24 -5.10 -3.62 18.46
N MET A 25 -6.13 -3.21 19.20
CA MET A 25 -7.02 -2.16 18.74
C MET A 25 -6.10 -0.99 18.44
N GLU A 26 -5.89 -0.68 17.16
CA GLU A 26 -5.23 0.54 16.70
C GLU A 26 -5.98 1.69 17.36
N LYS A 27 -5.50 2.13 18.51
CA LYS A 27 -5.86 3.40 19.09
C LYS A 27 -5.51 4.39 18.01
N ASN A 28 -6.49 5.17 17.56
CA ASN A 28 -6.30 6.23 16.59
C ASN A 28 -5.42 7.31 17.26
N GLU A 29 -4.12 7.03 17.37
CA GLU A 29 -3.12 7.99 17.77
C GLU A 29 -3.05 8.98 16.62
N GLU A 30 -3.39 10.24 16.90
CA GLU A 30 -3.19 11.35 15.96
C GLU A 30 -1.71 11.33 15.55
N ARG A 31 -1.44 10.79 14.35
CA ARG A 31 -0.08 10.72 13.84
C ARG A 31 0.44 12.15 13.72
N PRO A 32 1.66 12.43 14.19
CA PRO A 32 2.22 13.78 14.10
C PRO A 32 2.20 14.24 12.64
N LYS A 33 1.74 15.48 12.41
CA LYS A 33 1.74 16.10 11.08
C LYS A 33 3.19 16.31 10.65
N VAL A 34 3.70 15.41 9.80
CA VAL A 34 5.06 15.50 9.25
C VAL A 34 5.10 16.56 8.16
N GLU A 35 6.07 17.47 8.24
CA GLU A 35 6.37 18.44 7.18
C GLU A 35 7.77 18.14 6.61
N LEU A 36 7.87 18.11 5.28
CA LEU A 36 9.13 17.79 4.59
C LEU A 36 9.99 19.04 4.38
N THR A 37 11.30 18.88 4.51
CA THR A 37 12.27 19.92 4.15
C THR A 37 12.37 20.09 2.65
N ASP A 38 12.92 21.21 2.18
CA ASP A 38 13.08 21.46 0.75
C ASP A 38 14.01 20.46 0.07
N GLN A 39 15.08 20.03 0.77
CA GLN A 39 15.96 18.97 0.26
C GLN A 39 15.21 17.64 0.09
N GLN A 40 14.39 17.25 1.07
CA GLN A 40 13.58 16.03 0.98
C GLN A 40 12.57 16.10 -0.18
N LYS A 41 11.95 17.27 -0.39
CA LYS A 41 11.04 17.49 -1.53
C LYS A 41 11.77 17.40 -2.86
N GLN A 42 13.00 17.91 -2.97
CA GLN A 42 13.80 17.81 -4.20
C GLN A 42 14.20 16.36 -4.49
N GLU A 43 14.56 15.59 -3.47
CA GLU A 43 14.85 14.15 -3.60
C GLU A 43 13.60 13.39 -4.10
N LEU A 44 12.42 13.70 -3.56
CA LEU A 44 11.15 13.12 -4.00
C LEU A 44 10.76 13.57 -5.41
N ASP A 45 10.89 14.86 -5.76
CA ASP A 45 10.60 15.41 -7.10
C ASP A 45 11.37 14.61 -8.17
N LYS A 46 12.66 14.38 -7.95
CA LYS A 46 13.49 13.56 -8.84
C LYS A 46 12.96 12.13 -8.99
N LEU A 47 12.63 11.45 -7.88
CA LEU A 47 12.10 10.09 -7.92
C LEU A 47 10.74 10.02 -8.64
N TYR A 48 9.87 11.01 -8.45
CA TYR A 48 8.57 11.07 -9.11
C TYR A 48 8.71 11.36 -10.61
N LEU A 49 9.67 12.18 -11.04
CA LEU A 49 9.98 12.40 -12.45
C LEU A 49 10.48 11.11 -13.13
N GLU A 50 11.41 10.39 -12.48
CA GLU A 50 11.89 9.10 -12.98
C GLU A 50 10.75 8.07 -13.09
N LEU A 51 9.87 8.03 -12.09
CA LEU A 51 8.68 7.18 -12.09
C LEU A 51 7.69 7.58 -13.20
N LEU A 52 7.49 8.87 -13.43
CA LEU A 52 6.61 9.40 -14.47
C LEU A 52 7.10 8.94 -15.86
N GLU A 53 8.38 9.15 -16.16
CA GLU A 53 8.97 8.72 -17.44
C GLU A 53 8.88 7.20 -17.62
N THR A 54 9.14 6.44 -16.56
CA THR A 54 8.99 4.98 -16.58
C THR A 54 7.54 4.57 -16.89
N LYS A 55 6.55 5.22 -16.26
CA LYS A 55 5.13 4.94 -16.52
C LYS A 55 4.71 5.29 -17.94
N LYS A 56 5.19 6.41 -18.50
CA LYS A 56 4.94 6.77 -19.91
C LYS A 56 5.50 5.72 -20.86
N ALA A 57 6.74 5.25 -20.62
CA ALA A 57 7.35 4.21 -21.42
C ALA A 57 6.53 2.90 -21.39
N ILE A 58 6.05 2.49 -20.21
CA ILE A 58 5.18 1.32 -20.07
C ILE A 58 3.87 1.48 -20.87
N ILE A 59 3.22 2.65 -20.76
CA ILE A 59 1.98 2.93 -21.52
C ILE A 59 2.24 2.82 -23.03
N ASN A 60 3.33 3.40 -23.51
CA ASN A 60 3.70 3.33 -24.92
C ASN A 60 3.97 1.89 -25.38
N LYS A 61 4.62 1.07 -24.54
CA LYS A 61 4.78 -0.37 -24.80
C LYS A 61 3.44 -1.12 -24.86
N TYR A 62 2.48 -0.77 -24.03
CA TYR A 62 1.14 -1.37 -24.15
C TYR A 62 0.41 -0.97 -25.44
N VAL A 63 0.67 0.22 -25.99
CA VAL A 63 0.17 0.59 -27.32
C VAL A 63 0.86 -0.22 -28.40
N GLU A 64 2.19 -0.34 -28.33
CA GLU A 64 3.01 -1.14 -29.26
C GLU A 64 2.56 -2.61 -29.29
N TYR A 65 2.23 -3.18 -28.14
CA TYR A 65 1.79 -4.58 -28.02
C TYR A 65 0.29 -4.77 -28.29
N GLY A 66 -0.45 -3.70 -28.59
CA GLY A 66 -1.89 -3.75 -28.85
C GLY A 66 -2.75 -4.02 -27.62
N VAL A 67 -2.17 -4.00 -26.41
CA VAL A 67 -2.90 -4.16 -25.14
C VAL A 67 -3.76 -2.93 -24.84
N LEU A 68 -3.32 -1.76 -25.28
CA LEU A 68 -3.99 -0.49 -25.04
C LEU A 68 -4.19 0.29 -26.34
N SER A 69 -5.38 0.84 -26.55
CA SER A 69 -5.62 1.73 -27.69
C SER A 69 -4.90 3.08 -27.49
N LYS A 70 -4.51 3.72 -28.59
CA LYS A 70 -3.86 5.04 -28.57
C LYS A 70 -4.68 6.08 -27.80
N GLU A 71 -6.00 6.12 -28.00
CA GLU A 71 -6.89 7.05 -27.30
C GLU A 71 -6.86 6.85 -25.77
N LYS A 72 -6.87 5.60 -25.31
CA LYS A 72 -6.78 5.29 -23.88
C LYS A 72 -5.39 5.59 -23.33
N ALA A 73 -4.34 5.42 -24.14
CA ALA A 73 -2.97 5.79 -23.77
C ALA A 73 -2.85 7.31 -23.60
N ASP A 74 -3.31 8.10 -24.56
CA ASP A 74 -3.28 9.57 -24.52
C ASP A 74 -4.00 10.10 -23.25
N LYS A 75 -5.18 9.53 -22.91
CA LYS A 75 -5.89 9.84 -21.66
C LYS A 75 -5.07 9.51 -20.41
N LYS A 76 -4.40 8.37 -20.38
CA LYS A 76 -3.55 7.96 -19.24
C LYS A 76 -2.31 8.83 -19.10
N LEU A 77 -1.68 9.21 -20.22
CA LEU A 77 -0.53 10.09 -20.23
C LEU A 77 -0.89 11.47 -19.64
N ASN A 78 -2.01 12.06 -20.08
CA ASN A 78 -2.49 13.32 -19.52
C ASN A 78 -2.79 13.22 -18.01
N TRP A 79 -3.46 12.13 -17.59
CA TRP A 79 -3.74 11.90 -16.18
C TRP A 79 -2.47 11.78 -15.33
N LEU A 80 -1.41 11.15 -15.86
CA LEU A 80 -0.14 11.04 -15.16
C LEU A 80 0.52 12.40 -14.91
N GLU A 81 0.44 13.31 -15.89
CA GLU A 81 0.95 14.67 -15.74
C GLU A 81 0.17 15.46 -14.70
N GLU A 82 -1.16 15.45 -14.79
CA GLU A 82 -2.03 16.09 -13.80
C GLU A 82 -1.80 15.53 -12.39
N HIS A 83 -1.63 14.22 -12.28
CA HIS A 83 -1.35 13.56 -11.02
C HIS A 83 0.01 13.97 -10.45
N TYR A 84 1.04 14.11 -11.29
CA TYR A 84 2.35 14.61 -10.85
C TYR A 84 2.26 16.04 -10.32
N GLN A 85 1.54 16.94 -11.01
CA GLN A 85 1.33 18.31 -10.51
C GLN A 85 0.62 18.33 -9.15
N LYS A 86 -0.42 17.50 -8.96
CA LYS A 86 -1.10 17.38 -7.66
C LYS A 86 -0.20 16.87 -6.53
N ILE A 87 0.70 15.93 -6.83
CA ILE A 87 1.68 15.47 -5.84
C ILE A 87 2.59 16.62 -5.41
N LYS A 88 3.04 17.42 -6.37
CA LYS A 88 3.91 18.57 -6.12
C LYS A 88 3.18 19.67 -5.32
N GLU A 89 1.94 19.98 -5.66
CA GLU A 89 1.09 20.94 -4.95
C GLU A 89 0.85 20.52 -3.50
N HIS A 90 0.67 19.22 -3.23
CA HIS A 90 0.52 18.69 -1.87
C HIS A 90 1.86 18.46 -1.13
N GLY A 91 2.97 18.91 -1.72
CA GLY A 91 4.28 18.81 -1.07
C GLY A 91 4.75 17.37 -0.85
N TYR A 92 4.37 16.44 -1.73
CA TYR A 92 4.78 15.04 -1.71
C TYR A 92 4.26 14.22 -0.50
N ILE A 93 3.22 14.69 0.18
CA ILE A 93 2.57 13.97 1.27
C ILE A 93 1.33 13.22 0.73
N PRO A 94 1.25 11.88 0.85
CA PRO A 94 0.09 11.12 0.39
C PRO A 94 -1.19 11.52 1.14
N MET A 95 -2.27 11.83 0.40
CA MET A 95 -3.59 12.03 0.99
C MET A 95 -4.23 10.69 1.32
N HIS A 96 -4.56 10.47 2.59
CA HIS A 96 -5.36 9.31 3.01
C HIS A 96 -6.83 9.54 2.66
N HIS A 97 -7.31 8.90 1.59
CA HIS A 97 -8.74 8.83 1.31
C HIS A 97 -9.34 7.63 2.04
N TYR A 98 -9.98 7.88 3.18
CA TYR A 98 -10.86 6.89 3.80
C TYR A 98 -12.08 6.69 2.90
N LYS A 99 -12.14 5.56 2.19
CA LYS A 99 -13.38 5.12 1.57
C LYS A 99 -14.30 4.67 2.70
N LYS A 100 -15.40 5.39 2.92
CA LYS A 100 -16.51 4.82 3.69
C LYS A 100 -17.03 3.64 2.87
N HIS A 101 -16.87 2.43 3.40
CA HIS A 101 -17.61 1.29 2.88
C HIS A 101 -19.09 1.64 2.97
N ARG A 102 -19.80 1.66 1.83
CA ARG A 102 -21.24 1.53 1.85
C ARG A 102 -21.49 0.06 2.12
N ASP A 103 -22.11 -0.24 3.25
CA ASP A 103 -22.67 -1.56 3.48
C ASP A 103 -23.80 -1.70 2.45
N ASP A 104 -23.51 -2.40 1.35
CA ASP A 104 -24.54 -2.83 0.42
C ASP A 104 -25.32 -3.92 1.17
N GLU A 105 -26.44 -3.54 1.81
CA GLU A 105 -27.43 -4.48 2.29
C GLU A 105 -27.96 -5.27 1.07
N ASP A 106 -27.59 -6.54 1.01
CA ASP A 106 -28.17 -7.55 0.13
C ASP A 106 -29.68 -7.63 0.37
N GLN A 107 -30.47 -6.80 -0.31
CA GLN A 107 -31.89 -7.12 -0.58
C GLN A 107 -31.92 -8.14 -1.72
N ASN A 108 -31.62 -9.37 -1.34
CA ASN A 108 -32.00 -10.57 -2.07
C ASN A 108 -33.49 -10.85 -1.80
N ASP A 109 -34.37 -10.11 -2.47
CA ASP A 109 -35.77 -10.49 -2.61
C ASP A 109 -35.97 -11.03 -4.03
N ASN A 110 -35.57 -12.30 -4.22
CA ASN A 110 -36.18 -13.16 -5.22
C ASN A 110 -37.40 -13.82 -4.58
N ASP A 111 -38.59 -13.46 -5.06
CA ASP A 111 -39.77 -14.34 -5.20
C ASP A 111 -40.64 -13.83 -6.37
#